data_AF-L0K582-F1
#
_entry.id   AF-L0K582-F1
#
_cell.length_a   1.000
_cell.length_b   1.000
_cell.length_c   1.000
_cell.angle_alpha   90.00
_cell.angle_beta   90.00
_cell.angle_gamma   90.00
#
_symmetry.space_group_name_H-M   'P 1'
#
loop_
_entity.id
_entity.type
_entity.pdbx_description
1 polymer ?
#
loop_
_entity_poly.entity_id
_entity_poly.type
_entity_poly.pdbx_seq_one_letter_code
_entity_poly.pdbx_strand_id
1 'polypeptide(L)' 'MLDRQSSRRMTQLVLANLEEDRCHYCNGGALEVAAYKGNIAIVCDMCETPMAQFWDRTHAAVEDTDTNSG' A
#
# COMPACT_ATOMS: atom_id res chain seq x y z
N MET A 1 18.44 -1.13 14.71
CA MET A 1 18.67 -0.76 13.30
C MET A 1 17.70 -1.58 12.47
N LEU A 2 16.47 -1.10 12.27
CA LEU A 2 15.53 -1.77 11.36
C LEU A 2 15.89 -1.30 9.96
N ASP A 3 16.42 -2.23 9.16
CA ASP A 3 16.83 -1.97 7.79
C ASP A 3 15.62 -1.59 6.91
N ARG A 4 15.82 -0.69 5.95
CA ARG A 4 14.77 -0.19 5.06
C ARG A 4 14.14 -1.31 4.22
N GLN A 5 14.91 -2.35 3.90
CA GLN A 5 14.39 -3.53 3.19
C GLN A 5 13.40 -4.31 4.06
N SER A 6 13.63 -4.39 5.37
CA SER A 6 12.74 -5.05 6.31
C SER A 6 11.39 -4.33 6.42
N SER A 7 11.39 -3.00 6.40
CA SER A 7 10.15 -2.22 6.42
C SER A 7 9.31 -2.42 5.15
N ARG A 8 9.95 -2.44 3.96
CA ARG A 8 9.25 -2.65 2.68
C ARG A 8 8.63 -4.05 2.58
N ARG A 9 9.36 -5.09 2.99
CA ARG A 9 8.83 -6.46 3.01
C ARG A 9 7.65 -6.61 3.96
N MET A 10 7.69 -5.94 5.11
CA MET A 10 6.57 -5.93 6.05
C MET A 10 5.33 -5.28 5.43
N THR A 11 5.47 -4.12 4.78
CA THR A 11 4.36 -3.47 4.07
C THR A 11 3.77 -4.37 2.99
N GLN A 12 4.61 -5.02 2.17
CA GLN A 12 4.15 -5.95 1.14
C GLN A 12 3.37 -7.14 1.72
N LEU A 13 3.83 -7.71 2.85
CA LEU A 13 3.12 -8.79 3.51
C LEU A 13 1.77 -8.33 4.05
N VAL A 14 1.69 -7.15 4.67
CA VAL A 14 0.42 -6.60 5.17
C VAL A 14 -0.55 -6.32 4.02
N LEU A 15 -0.08 -5.74 2.91
CA LEU A 15 -0.90 -5.51 1.72
C LEU A 15 -1.48 -6.83 1.18
N ALA A 16 -0.63 -7.85 1.01
CA ALA A 16 -1.06 -9.15 0.48
C ALA A 16 -2.03 -9.91 1.40
N ASN A 17 -2.04 -9.61 2.72
CA ASN A 17 -3.00 -10.22 3.65
C ASN A 17 -4.34 -9.49 3.71
N LEU A 18 -4.39 -8.23 3.29
CA LEU A 18 -5.60 -7.39 3.33
C LEU A 18 -6.25 -7.21 1.97
N GLU A 19 -5.51 -7.48 0.90
CA GLU A 19 -6.06 -7.57 -0.45
C GLU A 19 -7.05 -8.75 -0.50
N GLU A 20 -8.18 -8.55 -1.17
CA GLU A 20 -9.29 -9.53 -1.31
C GLU A 20 -10.15 -9.76 -0.06
N ASP A 21 -9.85 -9.10 1.07
CA ASP A 21 -10.73 -9.12 2.24
C ASP A 21 -12.03 -8.35 1.97
N ARG A 22 -13.09 -8.68 2.71
CA ARG A 22 -14.38 -7.97 2.62
C ARG A 22 -14.30 -6.63 3.34
N CYS A 23 -14.88 -5.60 2.73
CA CYS A 23 -15.00 -4.30 3.37
C CYS A 23 -15.76 -4.42 4.71
N HIS A 24 -15.22 -3.86 5.79
CA HIS A 24 -15.92 -3.82 7.09
C HIS A 24 -16.96 -2.70 7.19
N TYR A 25 -16.94 -1.74 6.27
CA TYR A 25 -17.84 -0.58 6.26
C TYR A 25 -19.09 -0.80 5.39
N CYS A 26 -19.02 -1.67 4.38
CA CYS A 26 -20.16 -2.00 3.53
C CYS A 26 -20.24 -3.51 3.29
N ASN A 27 -21.44 -4.03 3.09
CA ASN A 27 -21.68 -5.47 2.93
C ASN A 27 -21.37 -6.02 1.53
N GLY A 28 -20.91 -5.18 0.60
CA GLY A 28 -20.82 -5.53 -0.82
C GLY A 28 -19.45 -5.36 -1.46
N GLY A 29 -18.54 -4.60 -0.84
CA GLY A 29 -17.24 -4.29 -1.44
C GLY A 29 -16.12 -5.23 -1.02
N ALA A 30 -15.15 -5.37 -1.91
CA ALA A 30 -13.87 -6.01 -1.66
C ALA A 30 -12.79 -4.96 -1.44
N LEU A 31 -11.76 -5.33 -0.68
CA LEU A 31 -10.59 -4.52 -0.44
C LEU A 31 -9.57 -4.76 -1.55
N GLU A 32 -9.09 -3.68 -2.16
CA GLU A 32 -8.06 -3.69 -3.19
C GLU A 32 -6.92 -2.74 -2.85
N VAL A 33 -5.73 -3.02 -3.39
CA VAL A 33 -4.59 -2.11 -3.29
C VAL A 33 -4.77 -0.98 -4.28
N ALA A 34 -4.88 0.25 -3.79
CA ALA A 34 -5.06 1.45 -4.60
C ALA A 34 -4.22 2.63 -4.09
N ALA A 35 -4.12 3.68 -4.89
CA ALA A 35 -3.51 4.93 -4.48
C ALA A 35 -4.57 5.82 -3.80
N TYR A 36 -4.37 6.16 -2.53
CA TYR A 36 -5.20 7.13 -1.81
C TYR A 36 -4.33 8.30 -1.37
N LYS A 37 -4.70 9.53 -1.76
CA LYS A 37 -3.95 10.76 -1.44
C LYS A 37 -2.43 10.66 -1.69
N GLY A 38 -2.05 10.02 -2.79
CA GLY A 38 -0.64 9.86 -3.19
C GLY A 38 0.16 8.82 -2.39
N ASN A 39 -0.50 8.01 -1.54
CA ASN A 39 0.12 6.91 -0.83
C ASN A 39 -0.53 5.58 -1.21
N ILE A 40 0.19 4.48 -1.05
CA ILE A 40 -0.38 3.14 -1.19
C ILE A 40 -1.37 2.92 -0.05
N ALA A 41 -2.56 2.43 -0.39
CA ALA A 41 -3.63 2.18 0.55
C ALA A 41 -4.41 0.92 0.16
N ILE A 42 -5.11 0.36 1.13
CA ILE A 42 -6.17 -0.62 0.90
C ILE A 42 -7.49 0.14 0.89
N VAL A 43 -8.20 0.10 -0.23
CA VAL A 43 -9.44 0.86 -0.47
C VAL A 43 -10.54 -0.11 -0.88
N CYS A 44 -11.76 0.16 -0.45
CA CYS A 44 -12.92 -0.58 -0.91
C CYS A 44 -13.30 -0.20 -2.35
N ASP A 45 -13.46 -1.19 -3.22
CA ASP A 45 -13.85 -1.01 -4.63
C ASP A 45 -15.27 -0.44 -4.83
N MET A 46 -16.13 -0.55 -3.81
CA MET A 46 -17.54 -0.16 -3.89
C MET A 46 -17.84 1.16 -3.18
N CYS A 47 -17.37 1.33 -1.94
CA CYS A 47 -17.68 2.52 -1.13
C CYS A 47 -16.51 3.51 -1.03
N GLU A 48 -15.38 3.21 -1.68
CA GLU A 48 -14.16 4.02 -1.71
C GLU A 48 -13.56 4.33 -0.33
N THR A 49 -14.03 3.66 0.72
CA THR A 49 -13.56 3.89 2.08
C THR A 49 -12.15 3.31 2.22
N PRO A 50 -11.14 4.12 2.61
CA PRO A 50 -9.80 3.62 2.87
C PRO A 50 -9.78 2.86 4.20
N MET A 51 -9.30 1.62 4.18
CA MET A 51 -9.16 0.78 5.37
C MET A 51 -7.80 0.96 6.05
N ALA A 52 -6.73 1.03 5.25
CA ALA A 52 -5.38 1.27 5.73
C ALA A 52 -4.59 2.09 4.71
N GLN A 53 -3.74 2.98 5.19
CA GLN A 53 -2.84 3.77 4.37
C GLN A 53 -1.41 3.59 4.87
N PHE A 54 -0.48 3.43 3.93
CA PHE A 54 0.93 3.21 4.22
C PHE A 54 1.72 4.45 3.82
N TRP A 55 2.30 5.11 4.82
CA TRP A 55 3.21 6.22 4.62
C TRP A 55 4.64 5.69 4.65
N ASP A 56 5.27 5.64 3.49
CA ASP A 56 6.72 5.62 3.45
C ASP A 56 7.20 7.05 3.76
N ARG A 57 8.23 7.20 4.60
CA ARG A 57 8.88 8.52 4.83
C ARG A 57 9.46 9.11 3.54
N THR A 58 9.48 8.34 2.47
CA THR A 58 9.80 8.76 1.11
C THR A 58 8.56 9.39 0.44
N HIS A 59 8.12 10.57 0.87
CA HIS A 59 7.12 11.32 0.11
C HIS A 59 7.71 11.75 -1.26
N ALA A 60 7.12 11.24 -2.36
CA ALA A 60 7.07 11.85 -3.70
C ALA A 60 8.38 12.13 -4.48
N ALA A 61 9.37 11.24 -4.45
CA ALA A 61 10.43 11.24 -5.46
C ALA A 61 10.34 9.96 -6.29
N VAL A 62 9.60 10.02 -7.40
CA VAL A 62 9.80 9.12 -8.53
C VAL A 62 11.13 9.52 -9.16
N GLU A 63 12.23 8.95 -8.68
CA GLU A 63 13.47 8.84 -9.43
C GLU A 63 14.02 7.43 -9.22
N ASP A 64 13.45 6.50 -9.99
CA ASP A 64 14.13 5.27 -10.37
C ASP A 64 15.32 5.65 -11.26
N THR A 65 16.50 5.74 -10.66
CA THR A 65 17.76 5.55 -11.40
C THR A 65 18.65 4.57 -10.67
N ASP A 66 18.22 3.31 -10.65
CA ASP A 66 19.14 2.18 -10.58
C ASP A 66 19.83 2.03 -11.95
N THR A 67 20.82 2.88 -12.24
CA THR A 67 21.82 2.60 -13.27
C THR A 67 23.11 2.17 -12.58
N ASN A 68 23.20 0.89 -12.23
CA ASN A 68 24.48 0.25 -11.98
C ASN A 68 25.12 -0.07 -13.35
N SER A 69 26.02 0.80 -13.81
CA SER A 69 26.96 0.45 -14.89
C SER A 69 28.31 0.16 -14.24
N GLY A 70 28.70 -1.12 -14.30
CA GLY A 70 30.06 -1.56 -14.00
C GLY A 70 31.05 -1.21 -15.10
#